data_AF-A0A258HMH5-F1
#
_entry.id   AF-A0A258HMH5-F1
#
_cell.length_a   1.000
_cell.length_b   1.000
_cell.length_c   1.000
_cell.angle_alpha   90.00
_cell.angle_beta   90.00
_cell.angle_gamma   90.00
#
_symmetry.space_group_name_H-M   'P 1'
#
loop_
_entity.id
_entity.type
_entity.pdbx_description
1 polymer ?
#
loop_
_entity_poly.entity_id
_entity_poly.type
_entity_poly.pdbx_seq_one_letter_code
_entity_poly.pdbx_strand_id
1 'polypeptide(L)' 'MKRLLILATVSAALMTSGCITVIDADGDDSWHGNNAQPFDAAREECDDRTESRDAFVACMAGKGWTRS' A
#
# COMPACT_ATOMS: atom_id res chain seq x y z
N MET A 1 -8.77 44.35 -1.60
CA MET A 1 -8.42 43.34 -2.62
C MET A 1 -6.90 43.27 -2.79
N LYS A 2 -6.26 42.14 -2.45
CA LYS A 2 -5.02 41.68 -3.10
C LYS A 2 -4.85 40.19 -2.78
N ARG A 3 -5.24 39.34 -3.73
CA ARG A 3 -4.99 37.89 -3.75
C ARG A 3 -3.79 37.67 -4.68
N LEU A 4 -2.71 37.05 -4.20
CA LEU A 4 -1.70 36.32 -4.97
C LEU A 4 -1.04 35.36 -3.96
N LEU A 5 -1.57 34.15 -3.69
CA LEU A 5 -1.39 32.90 -4.45
C LEU A 5 0.01 32.70 -5.00
N ILE A 6 0.89 32.07 -4.21
CA ILE A 6 1.90 31.14 -4.71
C ILE A 6 2.04 30.01 -3.68
N LEU A 7 1.22 28.97 -3.79
CA LEU A 7 1.54 27.69 -3.16
C LEU A 7 2.64 27.06 -4.01
N ALA A 8 3.88 27.16 -3.55
CA ALA A 8 4.96 26.36 -4.08
C ALA A 8 4.69 24.90 -3.70
N THR A 9 4.07 24.15 -4.62
CA THR A 9 4.00 22.70 -4.54
C THR A 9 5.42 22.18 -4.77
N VAL A 10 6.17 21.97 -3.69
CA VAL A 10 7.40 21.21 -3.73
C VAL A 10 7.01 19.79 -4.14
N SER A 11 7.27 19.48 -5.42
CA SER A 11 7.22 18.12 -5.93
C SER A 11 8.29 17.31 -5.20
N ALA A 12 7.89 16.65 -4.12
CA ALA A 12 8.67 15.59 -3.51
C ALA A 12 8.70 14.43 -4.50
N ALA A 13 9.62 14.48 -5.46
CA ALA A 13 10.07 13.31 -6.18
C ALA A 13 10.82 12.43 -5.18
N LEU A 14 10.06 11.65 -4.41
CA LEU A 14 10.57 10.61 -3.56
C LEU A 14 11.28 9.61 -4.48
N MET A 15 12.60 9.71 -4.48
CA MET A 15 13.50 8.63 -4.86
C MET A 15 13.14 7.43 -3.98
N THR A 16 12.15 6.64 -4.41
CA THR A 16 11.72 5.44 -3.71
C THR A 16 12.75 4.36 -4.01
N SER A 17 13.87 4.40 -3.30
CA SER A 17 14.59 3.18 -2.96
C SER A 17 13.54 2.31 -2.27
N GLY A 18 12.99 1.32 -2.97
CA GLY A 18 11.85 0.54 -2.52
C GLY A 18 12.11 -0.01 -1.13
N CYS A 19 11.49 0.62 -0.12
CA CYS A 19 11.44 0.08 1.22
C CYS A 19 10.64 -1.22 1.12
N ILE A 20 11.33 -2.36 1.14
CA ILE A 20 10.68 -3.66 1.30
C ILE A 20 10.12 -3.65 2.72
N THR A 21 8.81 -3.48 2.83
CA THR A 21 8.13 -3.65 4.10
C THR A 21 7.77 -5.13 4.20
N VAL A 22 8.36 -5.81 5.20
CA VAL A 22 7.95 -7.16 5.60
C VAL A 22 7.02 -7.00 6.79
N ILE A 23 5.80 -7.53 6.69
CA ILE A 23 4.87 -7.57 7.81
C ILE A 23 4.54 -9.03 8.13
N ASP A 24 4.95 -9.45 9.32
CA ASP A 24 4.52 -10.69 9.92
C ASP A 24 3.08 -10.50 10.40
N ALA A 25 2.13 -11.14 9.72
CA ALA A 25 0.71 -11.01 10.03
C ALA A 25 0.20 -12.24 10.79
N ASP A 26 0.59 -12.42 12.06
CA ASP A 26 0.06 -13.39 13.06
C ASP A 26 -0.36 -14.80 12.57
N GLY A 27 0.24 -15.28 11.48
CA GLY A 27 0.04 -16.57 10.85
C GLY A 27 1.24 -16.90 9.98
N ASP A 28 1.39 -18.15 9.55
CA ASP A 28 2.52 -18.68 8.76
C ASP A 28 2.80 -17.96 7.42
N ASP A 29 2.14 -16.83 7.16
CA ASP A 29 2.19 -16.09 5.91
C ASP A 29 2.77 -14.70 6.10
N SER A 30 3.94 -14.50 5.50
CA SER A 30 4.62 -13.21 5.45
C SER A 30 4.17 -12.43 4.21
N TRP A 31 3.95 -11.12 4.36
CA TRP A 31 3.64 -10.24 3.24
C TRP A 31 4.81 -9.32 2.92
N HIS A 32 5.10 -9.24 1.62
CA HIS A 32 6.21 -8.48 1.06
C HIS A 32 5.70 -7.51 0.00
N GLY A 33 6.04 -6.23 0.12
CA GLY A 33 5.65 -5.19 -0.82
C GLY A 33 6.83 -4.41 -1.34
N ASN A 34 6.90 -4.19 -2.66
CA ASN A 34 7.82 -3.24 -3.28
C ASN A 34 7.00 -2.08 -3.86
N ASN A 35 7.11 -0.89 -3.25
CA ASN A 35 6.23 0.25 -3.56
C ASN A 35 4.74 -0.08 -3.45
N ALA A 36 4.39 -0.98 -2.52
CA ALA A 36 3.02 -1.35 -2.23
C ALA A 36 2.28 -0.21 -1.51
N GLN A 37 0.95 -0.23 -1.59
CA GLN A 37 0.13 0.64 -0.73
C GLN A 37 0.37 0.31 0.76
N PRO A 38 0.15 1.24 1.70
CA PRO A 38 0.24 0.96 3.13
C PRO A 38 -0.56 -0.30 3.50
N PHE A 39 0.08 -1.24 4.20
CA PHE A 39 -0.45 -2.60 4.39
C PHE A 39 -1.82 -2.61 5.04
N ASP A 40 -2.00 -1.88 6.14
CA ASP A 40 -3.25 -1.90 6.90
C ASP A 40 -4.43 -1.37 6.07
N ALA A 41 -4.22 -0.27 5.34
CA ALA A 41 -5.25 0.28 4.45
C ALA A 41 -5.58 -0.66 3.28
N ALA A 42 -4.55 -1.30 2.70
CA ALA A 42 -4.75 -2.31 1.65
C ALA A 42 -5.50 -3.54 2.18
N ARG A 43 -5.12 -4.01 3.38
CA ARG A 43 -5.73 -5.15 4.06
C ARG A 43 -7.18 -4.87 4.39
N GLU A 44 -7.48 -3.75 5.04
CA GLU A 44 -8.85 -3.34 5.40
C GLU A 44 -9.74 -3.27 4.14
N GLU A 45 -9.28 -2.59 3.08
CA GLU A 45 -10.05 -2.50 1.84
C GLU A 45 -10.27 -3.88 1.19
N CYS A 46 -9.27 -4.76 1.20
CA CYS A 46 -9.39 -6.08 0.61
C CYS A 46 -10.26 -7.03 1.45
N ASP A 47 -10.20 -6.94 2.78
CA ASP A 47 -11.03 -7.72 3.71
C ASP A 47 -12.50 -7.35 3.53
N ASP A 48 -12.84 -6.06 3.44
CA ASP A 48 -14.21 -5.57 3.21
C ASP A 48 -14.82 -6.02 1.88
N ARG A 49 -13.97 -6.27 0.87
CA ARG A 49 -14.41 -6.52 -0.52
C ARG A 49 -14.41 -7.98 -0.92
N THR A 50 -13.85 -8.86 -0.11
CA THR A 50 -13.60 -10.25 -0.50
C THR A 50 -14.06 -11.22 0.57
N GLU A 51 -14.76 -12.27 0.15
CA GLU A 51 -15.25 -13.31 1.07
C GLU A 51 -14.34 -14.54 1.09
N SER A 52 -13.47 -14.70 0.08
CA SER A 52 -12.58 -15.86 -0.03
C SER A 52 -11.11 -15.45 0.11
N ARG A 53 -10.31 -16.37 0.66
CA ARG A 53 -8.87 -16.15 0.83
C ARG A 53 -8.16 -15.88 -0.50
N ASP A 54 -8.55 -16.56 -1.58
CA ASP A 54 -7.95 -16.39 -2.89
C ASP A 54 -8.27 -15.01 -3.48
N ALA A 55 -9.52 -14.54 -3.32
CA ALA A 55 -9.92 -13.21 -3.74
C ALA A 55 -9.19 -12.13 -2.93
N PHE A 56 -9.02 -12.33 -1.62
CA PHE A 56 -8.22 -11.46 -0.76
C PHE A 56 -6.77 -11.36 -1.25
N VAL A 57 -6.14 -12.49 -1.55
CA VAL A 57 -4.74 -12.53 -2.04
C VAL A 57 -4.62 -11.82 -3.38
N ALA A 58 -5.55 -12.04 -4.31
CA ALA A 58 -5.57 -11.35 -5.59
C ALA A 58 -5.77 -9.82 -5.44
N CYS A 59 -6.62 -9.40 -4.51
CA CYS A 59 -6.81 -7.99 -4.17
C CYS A 59 -5.50 -7.37 -3.64
N MET A 60 -4.85 -8.03 -2.68
CA MET A 60 -3.57 -7.59 -2.11
C MET A 60 -2.46 -7.51 -3.17
N ALA A 61 -2.41 -8.46 -4.11
CA ALA A 61 -1.49 -8.40 -5.26
C ALA A 61 -1.71 -7.14 -6.11
N GLY A 62 -2.98 -6.76 -6.35
CA GLY A 62 -3.32 -5.50 -7.01
C GLY A 62 -2.90 -4.24 -6.25
N LYS A 63 -2.65 -4.36 -4.94
CA LYS A 63 -2.14 -3.29 -4.06
C LYS A 63 -0.61 -3.29 -3.94
N GLY A 64 0.07 -4.23 -4.61
CA GLY A 64 1.54 -4.36 -4.63
C GLY A 64 2.11 -5.35 -3.61
N TRP A 65 1.27 -6.16 -2.96
CA TRP A 65 1.68 -7.12 -1.93
C TRP A 65 1.79 -8.55 -2.46
N THR A 66 2.86 -9.24 -2.12
CA THR A 66 3.10 -10.66 -2.42
C THR A 66 3.20 -11.46 -1.13
N ARG A 67 2.58 -12.63 -1.09
CA ARG A 67 2.60 -13.55 0.06
C ARG A 67 3.69 -14.61 -0.11
N SER A 68 4.37 -14.98 0.97
CA SER A 68 5.36 -16.07 1.04
C SER A 68 5.37 -16.80 2.36
#